data_AF-A0A3P8RW92-F1
#
_entry.id   AF-A0A3P8RW92-F1
#
_cell.length_a   1.000
_cell.length_b   1.000
_cell.length_c   1.000
_cell.angle_alpha   90.00
_cell.angle_beta   90.00
_cell.angle_gamma   90.00
#
_symmetry.space_group_name_H-M   'P 1'
#
loop_
_entity.id
_entity.type
_entity.pdbx_description
1 polymer ?
#
loop_
_entity_poly.entity_id
_entity_poly.type
_entity_poly.pdbx_seq_one_letter_code
_entity_poly.pdbx_strand_id
1 'polypeptide(L)'
;MKESVCFSLFVFLILHSLQCILPCSFQVDTDVIIHWFQLTAGDFCTHSYDDNQDQLEHQHQSFRNRTSLFKDQISTGNASLQLTGVKVQDEGTYQCCTSTMTENDNSFINVKVDGMKNTNYNKKPLINSSIHQK
;
A
#
# COMPACT_ATOMS: atom_id res chain seq x y z
N MET A 1 -12.19 4.66 -9.43
CA MET A 1 -10.82 4.31 -8.96
C MET A 1 -10.11 5.57 -8.55
N LYS A 2 -9.50 5.58 -7.35
CA LYS A 2 -8.67 6.68 -6.84
C LYS A 2 -7.18 6.36 -7.11
N GLU A 3 -6.33 7.37 -7.28
CA GLU A 3 -4.88 7.17 -7.39
C GLU A 3 -4.15 7.76 -6.17
N SER A 4 -3.06 7.13 -5.76
CA SER A 4 -2.18 7.61 -4.70
C SER A 4 -0.72 7.40 -5.11
N VAL A 5 0.05 8.48 -5.17
CA VAL A 5 1.47 8.44 -5.54
C VAL A 5 2.28 8.49 -4.24
N CYS A 6 3.09 7.46 -4.01
CA CYS A 6 3.96 7.37 -2.85
C CYS A 6 5.42 7.50 -3.31
N PHE A 7 6.21 8.35 -2.67
CA PHE A 7 7.64 8.46 -2.97
C PHE A 7 8.43 7.45 -2.14
N SER A 8 9.30 6.66 -2.78
CA SER A 8 10.24 5.77 -2.10
C SER A 8 11.66 6.20 -2.46
N LEU A 9 12.31 7.05 -1.65
CA LEU A 9 13.70 7.45 -1.93
C LEU A 9 14.54 7.80 -0.71
N PHE A 10 15.73 7.20 -0.69
CA PHE A 10 16.92 7.46 0.14
C PHE A 10 17.60 8.83 -0.13
N VAL A 11 16.97 9.78 -0.82
CA VAL A 11 17.66 10.99 -1.37
C VAL A 11 17.48 12.27 -0.53
N PHE A 12 16.78 12.23 0.60
CA PHE A 12 16.90 13.30 1.60
C PHE A 12 17.27 12.72 2.96
N LEU A 13 18.57 12.80 3.25
CA LEU A 13 19.23 12.44 4.51
C LEU A 13 18.82 13.31 5.71
N ILE A 14 17.57 13.76 5.84
CA ILE A 14 17.10 14.48 7.05
C ILE A 14 15.62 14.14 7.28
N LEU A 15 15.37 13.31 8.31
CA LEU A 15 14.10 13.01 9.01
C LEU A 15 12.82 13.00 8.15
N HIS A 16 12.16 11.85 8.06
CA HIS A 16 10.70 11.62 8.19
C HIS A 16 10.38 10.28 7.51
N SER A 17 9.66 9.41 8.23
CA SER A 17 9.08 8.18 7.68
C SER A 17 8.34 8.49 6.37
N LEU A 18 8.69 7.79 5.28
CA LEU A 18 7.92 7.84 4.03
C LEU A 18 6.55 7.22 4.30
N GLN A 19 5.56 8.08 4.54
CA GLN A 19 4.16 7.71 4.80
C GLN A 19 3.35 7.95 3.53
N CYS A 20 2.46 7.01 3.21
CA CYS A 20 1.50 7.14 2.11
C CYS A 20 0.10 6.91 2.63
N ILE A 21 -0.83 7.77 2.22
CA ILE A 21 -2.23 7.71 2.65
C ILE A 21 -3.06 7.18 1.49
N LEU A 22 -3.77 6.08 1.73
CA LEU A 22 -4.71 5.50 0.79
C LEU A 22 -6.12 5.97 1.19
N PRO A 23 -6.75 6.86 0.41
CA PRO A 23 -7.99 7.50 0.82
C PRO A 23 -9.20 6.57 0.70
N CYS A 24 -9.91 6.38 1.80
CA CYS A 24 -11.19 5.65 1.85
C CYS A 24 -12.15 6.32 2.82
N SER A 25 -13.43 6.31 2.47
CA SER A 25 -14.51 6.95 3.22
C SER A 25 -15.75 6.09 3.15
N PHE A 26 -16.59 6.14 4.17
CA PHE A 26 -17.84 5.39 4.25
C PHE A 26 -18.95 6.26 4.84
N GLN A 27 -20.21 5.85 4.67
CA GLN A 27 -21.34 6.50 5.33
C GLN A 27 -21.32 6.17 6.82
N VAL A 28 -21.40 7.20 7.66
CA VAL A 28 -21.30 7.05 9.12
C VAL A 28 -22.53 6.33 9.66
N ASP A 29 -22.29 5.22 10.35
CA ASP A 29 -23.31 4.39 11.01
C ASP A 29 -22.66 3.52 12.11
N THR A 30 -23.42 2.66 12.78
CA THR A 30 -22.92 1.76 13.84
C THR A 30 -22.29 0.48 13.27
N ASP A 31 -21.54 -0.21 14.14
CA ASP A 31 -20.88 -1.50 13.86
C ASP A 31 -19.97 -1.46 12.64
N VAL A 32 -19.08 -0.47 12.63
CA VAL A 32 -18.14 -0.21 11.55
C VAL A 32 -17.05 -1.29 11.50
N ILE A 33 -16.98 -1.98 10.37
CA ILE A 33 -15.93 -2.92 10.01
C ILE A 33 -15.15 -2.36 8.81
N ILE A 34 -13.82 -2.39 8.88
CA ILE A 34 -12.94 -1.92 7.81
C ILE A 34 -11.90 -2.99 7.52
N HIS A 35 -11.84 -3.42 6.26
CA HIS A 35 -10.79 -4.30 5.76
C HIS A 35 -10.04 -3.67 4.60
N TRP A 36 -8.74 -3.87 4.58
CA TRP A 36 -7.88 -3.45 3.48
C TRP A 36 -7.11 -4.63 2.89
N PHE A 37 -7.15 -4.75 1.57
CA PHE A 37 -6.45 -5.81 0.83
C PHE A 37 -5.55 -5.21 -0.26
N GLN A 38 -4.39 -5.81 -0.51
CA GLN A 38 -3.57 -5.55 -1.69
C GLN A 38 -3.86 -6.63 -2.73
N LEU A 39 -4.63 -6.27 -3.76
CA LEU A 39 -5.14 -7.24 -4.74
C LEU A 39 -4.04 -7.73 -5.69
N THR A 40 -3.16 -6.84 -6.14
CA THR A 40 -2.11 -7.16 -7.12
C THR A 40 -1.11 -8.19 -6.62
N ALA A 41 -0.94 -8.33 -5.30
CA ALA A 41 0.00 -9.25 -4.68
C ALA A 41 -0.61 -10.60 -4.28
N GLY A 42 -1.89 -10.85 -4.59
CA GLY A 42 -2.60 -12.07 -4.22
C GLY A 42 -3.54 -11.89 -3.03
N ASP A 43 -4.31 -10.80 -3.03
CA ASP A 43 -5.34 -10.48 -2.04
C ASP A 43 -4.84 -10.47 -0.59
N PHE A 44 -3.65 -9.91 -0.37
CA PHE A 44 -3.04 -9.86 0.96
C PHE A 44 -3.84 -8.95 1.89
N CYS A 45 -4.29 -9.48 3.04
CA CYS A 45 -4.86 -8.67 4.10
C CYS A 45 -3.79 -7.73 4.66
N THR A 46 -3.98 -6.43 4.47
CA THR A 46 -3.03 -5.38 4.84
C THR A 46 -3.39 -4.70 6.16
N HIS A 47 -4.68 -4.63 6.49
CA HIS A 47 -5.19 -4.10 7.75
C HIS A 47 -6.64 -4.52 7.95
N SER A 48 -7.05 -4.69 9.20
CA SER A 48 -8.42 -5.04 9.57
C SER A 48 -8.79 -4.35 10.87
N TYR A 49 -10.02 -3.85 10.95
CA TYR A 49 -10.58 -3.17 12.11
C TYR A 49 -12.03 -3.62 12.30
N ASP A 50 -12.35 -4.04 13.52
CA ASP A 50 -13.66 -4.54 13.94
C ASP A 50 -13.75 -4.46 15.47
N ASP A 51 -14.94 -4.31 16.01
CA ASP A 51 -15.22 -4.16 17.45
C ASP A 51 -14.37 -3.06 18.11
N ASN A 52 -14.27 -1.93 17.40
CA ASN A 52 -13.50 -0.76 17.81
C ASN A 52 -11.99 -0.97 18.01
N GLN A 53 -11.41 -2.02 17.42
CA GLN A 53 -10.00 -2.36 17.58
C GLN A 53 -9.39 -2.95 16.30
N ASP A 54 -8.06 -2.94 16.21
CA ASP A 54 -7.36 -3.54 15.07
C ASP A 54 -7.32 -5.06 15.23
N GLN A 55 -7.66 -5.78 14.16
CA GLN A 55 -7.69 -7.25 14.10
C GLN A 55 -6.53 -7.77 13.26
N LEU A 56 -5.30 -7.67 13.78
CA LEU A 56 -4.07 -7.88 12.99
C LEU A 56 -3.56 -9.33 12.93
N GLU A 57 -4.29 -10.30 13.49
CA GLU A 57 -3.86 -11.71 13.52
C GLU A 57 -3.58 -12.26 12.12
N HIS A 58 -4.46 -11.95 11.17
CA HIS A 58 -4.39 -12.41 9.78
C HIS A 58 -3.66 -11.42 8.84
N GLN A 59 -3.05 -10.37 9.40
CA GLN A 59 -2.32 -9.39 8.61
C GLN A 59 -1.10 -10.04 7.95
N HIS A 60 -0.99 -9.83 6.64
CA HIS A 60 0.14 -10.33 5.86
C HIS A 60 1.46 -9.72 6.35
N GLN A 61 2.49 -10.56 6.44
CA GLN A 61 3.78 -10.20 7.06
C GLN A 61 4.44 -8.95 6.47
N SER A 62 4.25 -8.67 5.18
CA SER A 62 4.83 -7.50 4.50
C SER A 62 4.28 -6.16 5.02
N PHE A 63 3.14 -6.17 5.71
CA PHE A 63 2.42 -4.99 6.21
C PHE A 63 2.48 -4.82 7.73
N ARG A 64 3.02 -5.81 8.46
CA ARG A 64 3.15 -5.74 9.92
C ARG A 64 3.94 -4.52 10.36
N ASN A 65 3.39 -3.80 11.34
CA ASN A 65 3.93 -2.54 11.88
C ASN A 65 4.11 -1.42 10.84
N ARG A 66 3.47 -1.54 9.68
CA ARG A 66 3.56 -0.55 8.61
C ARG A 66 2.21 0.10 8.30
N THR A 67 1.10 -0.48 8.74
CA THR A 67 -0.23 0.06 8.46
C THR A 67 -0.96 0.51 9.72
N SER A 68 -1.70 1.61 9.59
CA SER A 68 -2.55 2.15 10.66
C SER A 68 -3.75 2.88 10.05
N LEU A 69 -4.90 2.83 10.74
CA LEU A 69 -6.06 3.67 10.46
C LEU A 69 -6.02 4.96 11.30
N PHE A 70 -6.71 5.98 10.82
CA PHE A 70 -6.97 7.22 11.56
C PHE A 70 -8.13 7.00 12.56
N LYS A 71 -7.86 6.30 13.66
CA LYS A 71 -8.90 5.84 14.61
C LYS A 71 -9.76 6.97 15.16
N ASP A 72 -9.17 8.13 15.39
CA ASP A 72 -9.85 9.36 15.83
C ASP A 72 -10.83 9.92 14.79
N GLN A 73 -10.74 9.50 13.53
CA GLN A 73 -11.56 9.98 12.41
C GLN A 73 -12.54 8.92 11.89
N ILE A 74 -12.50 7.68 12.41
CA ILE A 74 -13.44 6.62 12.01
C ILE A 74 -14.89 7.04 12.30
N SER A 75 -15.15 7.67 13.45
CA SER A 75 -16.50 8.17 13.79
C SER A 75 -17.03 9.28 12.85
N THR A 76 -16.17 9.82 11.99
CA THR A 76 -16.52 10.82 10.97
C THR A 76 -16.55 10.25 9.55
N GLY A 77 -16.43 8.92 9.40
CA GLY A 77 -16.50 8.24 8.11
C GLY A 77 -15.15 8.09 7.41
N ASN A 78 -14.03 8.26 8.12
CA ASN A 78 -12.70 8.07 7.53
C ASN A 78 -12.20 6.63 7.73
N ALA A 79 -12.03 5.89 6.64
CA ALA A 79 -11.45 4.55 6.62
C ALA A 79 -10.07 4.52 5.93
N SER A 80 -9.43 5.68 5.77
CA SER A 80 -8.14 5.80 5.07
C SER A 80 -7.03 5.05 5.79
N LEU A 81 -6.18 4.39 5.00
CA LEU A 81 -5.05 3.63 5.49
C LEU A 81 -3.76 4.45 5.36
N GLN A 82 -3.03 4.59 6.47
CA GLN A 82 -1.66 5.07 6.43
C GLN A 82 -0.72 3.87 6.30
N LEU A 83 0.10 3.86 5.24
CA LEU A 83 1.17 2.90 5.00
C LEU A 83 2.52 3.60 5.20
N THR A 84 3.40 3.01 6.01
CA THR A 84 4.71 3.58 6.35
C THR A 84 5.86 2.71 5.82
N GLY A 85 7.01 3.37 5.59
CA GLY A 85 8.20 2.70 5.08
C GLY A 85 7.95 2.10 3.69
N VAL A 86 7.32 2.87 2.80
CA VAL A 86 6.88 2.43 1.47
C VAL A 86 8.04 1.88 0.64
N LYS A 87 7.78 0.73 0.01
CA LYS A 87 8.68 -0.06 -0.83
C LYS A 87 8.08 -0.18 -2.24
N VAL A 88 8.93 -0.46 -3.23
CA VAL A 88 8.48 -0.68 -4.62
C VAL A 88 7.46 -1.83 -4.73
N GLN A 89 7.55 -2.84 -3.86
CA GLN A 89 6.61 -3.96 -3.83
C GLN A 89 5.21 -3.59 -3.32
N ASP A 90 5.04 -2.41 -2.71
CA ASP A 90 3.73 -1.94 -2.29
C ASP A 90 2.95 -1.31 -3.45
N GLU A 91 3.57 -1.10 -4.62
CA GLU A 91 2.87 -0.68 -5.84
C GLU A 91 1.78 -1.70 -6.23
N GLY A 92 0.61 -1.19 -6.63
CA GLY A 92 -0.50 -2.02 -7.06
C GLY A 92 -1.87 -1.48 -6.65
N THR A 93 -2.89 -2.30 -6.85
CA THR A 93 -4.28 -1.98 -6.51
C THR A 93 -4.60 -2.47 -5.12
N TYR A 94 -5.17 -1.57 -4.31
CA TYR A 94 -5.69 -1.84 -2.98
C TYR A 94 -7.21 -1.72 -2.99
N GLN A 95 -7.84 -2.57 -2.20
CA GLN A 95 -9.27 -2.53 -1.92
C GLN A 95 -9.49 -2.17 -0.46
N CYS A 96 -10.37 -1.19 -0.25
CA CYS A 96 -10.97 -0.87 1.03
C CYS A 96 -12.38 -1.43 1.03
N CYS A 97 -12.69 -2.35 1.93
CA CYS A 97 -14.04 -2.84 2.19
C CYS A 97 -14.52 -2.23 3.50
N THR A 98 -15.63 -1.52 3.46
CA THR A 98 -16.27 -0.98 4.66
C THR A 98 -17.65 -1.59 4.81
N SER A 99 -17.99 -2.03 6.02
CA SER A 99 -19.30 -2.55 6.36
C SER A 99 -19.81 -1.82 7.59
N THR A 100 -21.09 -1.50 7.57
CA THR A 100 -21.84 -0.90 8.66
C THR A 100 -23.18 -1.63 8.77
N MET A 101 -24.00 -1.28 9.77
CA MET A 101 -25.34 -1.86 9.89
C MET A 101 -26.22 -1.67 8.65
N THR A 102 -26.11 -0.53 7.96
CA THR A 102 -26.99 -0.19 6.84
C THR A 102 -26.37 -0.38 5.47
N GLU A 103 -25.04 -0.27 5.33
CA GLU A 103 -24.36 -0.27 4.04
C GLU A 103 -23.03 -1.02 4.06
N ASN A 104 -22.73 -1.63 2.90
CA ASN A 104 -21.42 -2.18 2.57
C ASN A 104 -20.90 -1.48 1.32
N ASP A 105 -19.67 -0.99 1.36
CA ASP A 105 -19.03 -0.33 0.22
C ASP A 105 -17.62 -0.89 -0.04
N ASN A 106 -17.23 -0.84 -1.31
CA ASN A 106 -15.91 -1.24 -1.79
C ASN A 106 -15.27 -0.10 -2.59
N SER A 107 -14.13 0.39 -2.11
CA SER A 107 -13.34 1.42 -2.77
C SER A 107 -12.00 0.86 -3.26
N PHE A 108 -11.58 1.27 -4.46
CA PHE A 108 -10.32 0.81 -5.08
C PHE A 108 -9.34 1.96 -5.28
N ILE A 109 -8.12 1.77 -4.78
CA ILE A 109 -7.02 2.74 -4.80
C ILE A 109 -5.84 2.13 -5.55
N ASN A 110 -5.34 2.81 -6.57
CA ASN A 110 -4.09 2.44 -7.23
C ASN A 110 -2.92 3.19 -6.61
N VAL A 111 -2.00 2.46 -6.02
CA VAL A 111 -0.75 2.98 -5.47
C VAL A 111 0.33 2.88 -6.54
N LYS A 112 0.97 4.01 -6.86
CA LYS A 112 2.19 4.09 -7.67
C LYS A 112 3.36 4.47 -6.78
N VAL A 113 4.48 3.77 -6.89
CA VAL A 113 5.66 4.06 -6.08
C VAL A 113 6.74 4.68 -6.95
N ASP A 114 6.94 5.99 -6.79
CA ASP A 114 8.01 6.71 -7.47
C ASP A 114 9.34 6.44 -6.74
N GLY A 115 10.13 5.54 -7.31
CA GLY A 115 11.51 5.25 -6.92
C GLY A 115 12.40 5.15 -8.14
N MET A 116 13.70 5.44 -8.00
CA MET A 116 14.68 5.08 -9.03
C MET A 116 14.62 3.56 -9.22
N LYS A 117 14.09 3.11 -10.36
CA LYS A 117 14.22 1.72 -10.80
C LYS A 117 15.72 1.43 -10.88
N ASN A 118 16.28 0.69 -9.94
CA ASN A 118 17.63 0.13 -10.07
C ASN A 118 17.60 -0.95 -11.16
N THR A 119 17.41 -0.54 -12.41
CA THR A 119 17.69 -1.39 -13.55
C THR A 119 19.21 -1.49 -13.62
N ASN A 120 19.76 -2.54 -13.02
CA ASN A 120 20.83 -3.26 -13.68
C ASN A 120 20.25 -3.79 -14.99
N TYR A 121 20.10 -2.91 -15.99
CA TYR A 121 19.90 -3.33 -17.37
C TYR A 121 21.16 -4.11 -17.69
N ASN A 122 21.00 -5.43 -17.83
CA ASN A 122 21.98 -6.37 -18.31
C ASN A 122 23.11 -5.66 -19.05
N LYS A 123 24.31 -5.57 -18.44
CA LYS A 123 25.54 -5.37 -19.22
C LYS A 123 25.53 -6.50 -20.23
N LYS A 124 25.08 -6.22 -21.45
CA LYS A 124 25.30 -7.07 -22.61
C LYS A 124 26.79 -7.42 -22.53
N PRO A 125 27.19 -8.70 -22.50
CA PRO A 125 28.60 -9.02 -22.58
C PRO A 125 29.12 -8.31 -23.82
N LEU A 126 30.10 -7.42 -23.63
CA LEU A 126 30.91 -6.95 -24.74
C LEU A 126 31.55 -8.21 -25.32
N ILE A 127 31.04 -8.66 -26.47
CA ILE A 127 31.69 -9.70 -27.25
C ILE A 127 33.00 -9.08 -27.71
N ASN A 128 34.07 -9.32 -26.95
CA ASN A 128 35.43 -9.06 -27.39
C ASN A 128 36.04 -10.38 -27.84
N SER A 129 36.02 -10.60 -29.15
CA SER A 129 37.13 -11.26 -29.84
C SER A 129 37.06 -10.93 -31.32
N SER A 130 37.74 -9.85 -31.69
CA SER A 130 38.21 -9.69 -33.06
C SER A 130 39.39 -10.64 -33.28
N ILE A 131 39.42 -11.21 -34.50
CA ILE A 131 40.60 -11.71 -35.22
C ILE A 131 41.07 -13.14 -34.90
N HIS A 132 40.81 -14.04 -35.85
CA HIS A 132 41.92 -14.63 -36.61
C HIS A 132 41.56 -14.70 -38.09
N GLN A 133 42.27 -13.91 -38.89
CA GLN A 133 42.57 -14.25 -40.27
C GLN A 133 43.49 -15.47 -40.28
N LYS A 134 43.13 -16.51 -41.03
CA LYS A 134 44.01 -17.20 -41.99
C LYS A 134 43.16 -17.97 -42.99
#